data_AF-A0AAU6VU79-F1
#
_entry.id   AF-A0AAU6VU79-F1
#
_cell.length_a   1.000
_cell.length_b   1.000
_cell.length_c   1.000
_cell.angle_alpha   90.00
_cell.angle_beta   90.00
_cell.angle_gamma   90.00
#
_symmetry.space_group_name_H-M   'P 1'
#
loop_
_entity.id
_entity.type
_entity.pdbx_description
1 polymer ?
#
loop_
_entity_poly.entity_id
_entity_poly.type
_entity_poly.pdbx_seq_one_letter_code
_entity_poly.pdbx_strand_id
1 'polypeptide(L)'
;MIENVIKEINYLVKVYGQNGFFGDGNKSLDYPESIPYAEDVKVFYSKYNPVEKVFFDFGSSVLYIFPLEELANLQSGYRFGSDGAENSEWKNSFVIGLFDDEPIIVEAINDTAVIKASFESGCHFEISENIEMFFNAVLCVLNIQYIEFGNEPLDDVSLDFKPEFIKSLRNELFKVLGDKYTSNFIGFFFG
;
A
#
# COMPACT_ATOMS: atom_id res chain seq x y z
N MET A 1 12.29 -11.88 1.00
CA MET A 1 12.09 -12.06 -0.45
C MET A 1 10.62 -11.86 -0.73
N ILE A 2 10.31 -10.68 -1.27
CA ILE A 2 8.98 -10.21 -1.66
C ILE A 2 8.14 -11.23 -2.44
N GLU A 3 8.75 -12.15 -3.20
CA GLU A 3 8.02 -13.20 -3.94
C GLU A 3 7.09 -14.05 -3.06
N ASN A 4 7.60 -14.52 -1.91
CA ASN A 4 6.79 -15.33 -0.99
C ASN A 4 5.69 -14.50 -0.34
N VAL A 5 5.97 -13.21 -0.07
CA VAL A 5 5.00 -12.27 0.49
C VAL A 5 3.84 -12.09 -0.47
N ILE A 6 4.11 -11.82 -1.74
CA ILE A 6 3.09 -11.62 -2.77
C ILE A 6 2.30 -12.91 -3.05
N LYS A 7 2.95 -14.07 -3.06
CA LYS A 7 2.25 -15.36 -3.17
C LYS A 7 1.27 -15.59 -2.03
N GLU A 8 1.68 -15.27 -0.80
CA GLU A 8 0.82 -15.42 0.37
C GLU A 8 -0.34 -14.40 0.35
N ILE A 9 -0.06 -13.14 -0.02
CA ILE A 9 -1.13 -12.14 -0.21
C ILE A 9 -2.14 -12.62 -1.25
N ASN A 10 -1.69 -13.09 -2.42
CA ASN A 10 -2.58 -13.65 -3.44
C ASN A 10 -3.41 -14.84 -2.93
N TYR A 11 -2.81 -15.70 -2.10
CA TYR A 11 -3.52 -16.80 -1.45
C TYR A 11 -4.62 -16.28 -0.51
N LEU A 12 -4.30 -15.34 0.38
CA LEU A 12 -5.26 -14.75 1.33
C LEU A 12 -6.38 -14.00 0.61
N VAL A 13 -6.04 -13.14 -0.36
CA VAL A 13 -7.01 -12.41 -1.20
C VAL A 13 -8.02 -13.39 -1.81
N LYS A 14 -7.53 -14.50 -2.40
CA LYS A 14 -8.38 -15.53 -2.98
C LYS A 14 -9.24 -16.28 -1.95
N VAL A 15 -8.65 -16.68 -0.82
CA VAL A 15 -9.35 -17.48 0.21
C VAL A 15 -10.47 -16.68 0.87
N TYR A 16 -10.23 -15.39 1.13
CA TYR A 16 -11.18 -14.50 1.79
C TYR A 16 -12.06 -13.71 0.81
N GLY A 17 -12.00 -14.02 -0.49
CA GLY A 17 -12.91 -13.47 -1.50
C GLY A 17 -12.71 -11.99 -1.79
N GLN A 18 -11.50 -11.46 -1.57
CA GLN A 18 -11.12 -10.11 -1.99
C GLN A 18 -10.93 -10.04 -3.51
N ASN A 19 -10.98 -8.83 -4.07
CA ASN A 19 -10.85 -8.58 -5.50
C ASN A 19 -9.40 -8.32 -5.92
N GLY A 20 -9.11 -8.69 -7.17
CA GLY A 20 -7.80 -8.53 -7.77
C GLY A 20 -6.79 -9.59 -7.34
N PHE A 21 -5.61 -9.50 -7.93
CA PHE A 21 -4.43 -10.30 -7.59
C PHE A 21 -3.20 -9.70 -8.27
N PHE A 22 -2.03 -9.93 -7.70
CA PHE A 22 -0.77 -9.62 -8.36
C PHE A 22 -0.46 -10.70 -9.40
N GLY A 23 -0.28 -10.28 -10.65
CA GLY A 23 -0.03 -11.20 -11.76
C GLY A 23 1.39 -11.73 -11.76
N ASP A 24 1.59 -12.83 -12.49
CA ASP A 24 2.92 -13.37 -12.76
C ASP A 24 3.52 -12.56 -13.93
N GLY A 25 4.59 -11.81 -13.67
CA GLY A 25 5.27 -10.81 -14.52
C GLY A 25 5.70 -11.20 -15.94
N ASN A 26 4.77 -11.67 -16.76
CA ASN A 26 4.95 -12.13 -18.13
C ASN A 26 4.51 -11.09 -19.17
N LYS A 27 4.16 -9.88 -18.74
CA LYS A 27 3.90 -8.76 -19.65
C LYS A 27 5.11 -7.85 -19.67
N SER A 28 5.64 -7.59 -20.87
CA SER A 28 6.48 -6.42 -21.08
C SER A 28 5.60 -5.20 -20.81
N LEU A 29 5.84 -4.54 -19.69
CA LEU A 29 5.14 -3.31 -19.34
C LEU A 29 6.06 -2.14 -19.62
N ASP A 30 5.56 -1.20 -20.42
CA ASP A 30 6.25 0.08 -20.60
C ASP A 30 6.01 0.91 -19.33
N TYR A 31 7.09 1.22 -18.62
CA TYR A 31 7.02 2.10 -17.47
C TYR A 31 6.62 3.51 -17.95
N PRO A 32 5.53 4.11 -17.44
CA PRO A 32 5.05 5.37 -17.99
C PRO A 32 6.08 6.49 -17.83
N GLU A 33 6.37 7.22 -18.92
CA GLU A 33 7.34 8.33 -18.90
C GLU A 33 6.98 9.45 -17.92
N SER A 34 5.69 9.59 -17.62
CA SER A 34 5.19 10.57 -16.66
C SER A 34 5.46 10.18 -15.21
N ILE A 35 5.81 8.93 -14.90
CA ILE A 35 6.02 8.45 -13.52
C ILE A 35 7.52 8.51 -13.16
N PRO A 36 7.89 9.05 -11.98
CA PRO A 36 9.27 9.07 -11.51
C PRO A 36 9.83 7.65 -11.39
N TYR A 37 11.14 7.52 -11.58
CA TYR A 37 11.80 6.23 -11.63
C TYR A 37 12.35 5.80 -10.27
N ALA A 38 11.98 4.60 -9.82
CA ALA A 38 12.67 3.86 -8.77
C ALA A 38 12.86 2.39 -9.22
N GLU A 39 14.07 1.85 -9.05
CA GLU A 39 14.43 0.52 -9.56
C GLU A 39 13.61 -0.58 -8.87
N ASP A 40 13.48 -0.52 -7.54
CA ASP A 40 12.72 -1.50 -6.77
C ASP A 40 11.23 -1.52 -7.12
N VAL A 41 10.63 -0.36 -7.37
CA VAL A 41 9.23 -0.24 -7.80
C VAL A 41 9.04 -0.76 -9.23
N LYS A 42 9.95 -0.44 -10.14
CA LYS A 42 9.93 -1.00 -11.49
C LYS A 42 10.08 -2.52 -11.47
N VAL A 43 11.01 -3.05 -10.66
CA VAL A 43 11.18 -4.49 -10.48
C VAL A 43 9.91 -5.11 -9.91
N PHE A 44 9.29 -4.49 -8.91
CA PHE A 44 8.01 -4.92 -8.36
C PHE A 44 6.94 -5.04 -9.44
N TYR A 45 6.65 -3.95 -10.18
CA TYR A 45 5.63 -3.97 -11.22
C TYR A 45 5.97 -4.92 -12.37
N SER A 46 7.25 -5.05 -12.76
CA SER A 46 7.64 -5.99 -13.82
C SER A 46 7.36 -7.46 -13.46
N LYS A 47 7.40 -7.80 -12.17
CA LYS A 47 7.23 -9.18 -11.67
C LYS A 47 5.85 -9.47 -11.14
N TYR A 48 5.20 -8.45 -10.58
CA TYR A 48 4.01 -8.56 -9.75
C TYR A 48 2.97 -7.50 -10.08
N ASN A 49 2.93 -6.95 -11.30
CA ASN A 49 1.89 -5.97 -11.67
C ASN A 49 0.50 -6.54 -11.31
N PRO A 50 -0.33 -5.80 -10.57
CA PRO A 50 -1.74 -6.13 -10.46
C PRO A 50 -2.37 -6.39 -11.83
N VAL A 51 -3.16 -7.47 -11.97
CA VAL A 51 -3.89 -7.71 -13.24
C VAL A 51 -5.06 -6.75 -13.39
N GLU A 52 -5.64 -6.41 -12.26
CA GLU A 52 -6.60 -5.35 -11.99
C GLU A 52 -6.25 -4.79 -10.59
N LYS A 53 -6.90 -3.72 -10.14
CA LYS A 53 -6.67 -3.19 -8.78
C LYS A 53 -6.80 -4.31 -7.75
N VAL A 54 -5.85 -4.40 -6.81
CA VAL A 54 -5.92 -5.35 -5.68
C VAL A 54 -6.53 -4.65 -4.48
N PHE A 55 -7.46 -5.32 -3.80
CA PHE A 55 -8.27 -4.75 -2.75
C PHE A 55 -7.90 -5.45 -1.45
N PHE A 56 -7.48 -4.69 -0.44
CA PHE A 56 -7.25 -5.20 0.90
C PHE A 56 -8.23 -4.56 1.87
N ASP A 57 -9.22 -5.33 2.31
CA ASP A 57 -10.07 -5.03 3.45
C ASP A 57 -9.24 -5.05 4.74
N PHE A 58 -9.10 -3.87 5.36
CA PHE A 58 -8.44 -3.66 6.64
C PHE A 58 -9.45 -3.50 7.79
N GLY A 59 -10.67 -4.02 7.63
CA GLY A 59 -11.73 -4.05 8.63
C GLY A 59 -12.71 -2.88 8.51
N SER A 60 -12.21 -1.65 8.65
CA SER A 60 -13.04 -0.44 8.55
C SER A 60 -13.04 0.19 7.16
N SER A 61 -12.00 -0.06 6.35
CA SER A 61 -11.81 0.52 5.03
C SER A 61 -10.96 -0.38 4.14
N VAL A 62 -10.84 -0.02 2.86
CA VAL A 62 -10.17 -0.81 1.83
C VAL A 62 -8.95 -0.06 1.30
N LEU A 63 -7.80 -0.73 1.34
CA LEU A 63 -6.59 -0.32 0.63
C LEU A 63 -6.61 -0.89 -0.80
N TYR A 64 -6.54 -0.01 -1.78
CA TYR A 64 -6.41 -0.34 -3.19
C TYR A 64 -4.97 -0.21 -3.64
N ILE A 65 -4.44 -1.21 -4.36
CA ILE A 65 -3.16 -1.11 -5.08
C ILE A 65 -3.43 -1.19 -6.58
N PHE A 66 -2.94 -0.20 -7.32
CA PHE A 66 -3.28 -0.02 -8.73
C PHE A 66 -2.25 -0.66 -9.66
N PRO A 67 -2.69 -1.15 -10.83
CA PRO A 67 -1.80 -1.63 -11.88
C PRO A 67 -0.99 -0.48 -12.49
N LEU A 68 0.20 -0.80 -13.02
CA LEU A 68 1.14 0.17 -13.59
C LEU A 68 0.51 1.06 -14.66
N GLU A 69 -0.36 0.48 -15.49
CA GLU A 69 -1.05 1.12 -16.61
C GLU A 69 -2.05 2.19 -16.15
N GLU A 70 -2.53 2.12 -14.90
CA GLU A 70 -3.45 3.10 -14.33
C GLU A 70 -2.73 4.23 -13.57
N LEU A 71 -1.43 4.08 -13.25
CA LEU A 71 -0.72 5.04 -12.42
C LEU A 71 -0.69 6.44 -13.02
N ALA A 72 -0.55 6.57 -14.35
CA ALA A 72 -0.53 7.89 -14.99
C ALA A 72 -1.83 8.67 -14.74
N ASN A 73 -2.97 7.99 -14.77
CA ASN A 73 -4.29 8.61 -14.54
C ASN A 73 -4.53 8.87 -13.04
N LEU A 74 -4.03 8.00 -12.18
CA LEU A 74 -4.14 8.11 -10.72
C LEU A 74 -3.50 9.38 -10.16
N GLN A 75 -2.58 10.01 -10.90
CA GLN A 75 -1.89 11.22 -10.46
C GLN A 75 -2.76 12.49 -10.53
N SER A 76 -3.90 12.44 -11.23
CA SER A 76 -4.84 13.56 -11.33
C SER A 76 -5.45 13.89 -9.98
N GLY A 77 -5.36 15.15 -9.55
CA GLY A 77 -5.83 15.60 -8.24
C GLY A 77 -4.77 15.53 -7.13
N TYR A 78 -3.65 14.82 -7.36
CA TYR A 78 -2.50 14.79 -6.46
C TYR A 78 -1.33 15.56 -7.08
N ARG A 79 -0.57 14.88 -7.96
CA ARG A 79 0.59 15.46 -8.62
C ARG A 79 0.20 16.46 -9.70
N PHE A 80 -0.92 16.25 -10.40
CA PHE A 80 -1.40 17.17 -11.42
C PHE A 80 -2.68 17.85 -10.97
N GLY A 81 -2.69 19.18 -11.01
CA GLY A 81 -3.88 20.00 -10.78
C GLY A 81 -4.92 19.85 -11.89
N SER A 82 -6.10 20.44 -11.69
CA SER A 82 -7.19 20.42 -12.68
C SER A 82 -6.87 21.16 -13.97
N ASP A 83 -5.87 22.05 -13.94
CA ASP A 83 -5.31 22.76 -15.09
C ASP A 83 -4.18 21.96 -15.80
N GLY A 84 -3.86 20.77 -15.30
CA GLY A 84 -2.77 19.92 -15.79
C GLY A 84 -1.38 20.35 -15.31
N ALA A 85 -1.27 21.37 -14.46
CA ALA A 85 0.01 21.80 -13.92
C ALA A 85 0.53 20.79 -12.88
N GLU A 86 1.81 20.48 -12.96
CA GLU A 86 2.47 19.62 -11.98
C GLU A 86 2.72 20.38 -10.67
N ASN A 87 2.33 19.80 -9.54
CA ASN A 87 2.70 20.29 -8.22
C ASN A 87 4.19 19.97 -7.95
N SER A 88 4.99 21.00 -7.70
CA SER A 88 6.43 20.86 -7.45
C SER A 88 6.78 19.98 -6.24
N GLU A 89 5.88 19.88 -5.26
CA GLU A 89 6.07 19.00 -4.09
C GLU A 89 6.01 17.51 -4.45
N TRP A 90 5.46 17.19 -5.62
CA TRP A 90 5.27 15.84 -6.12
C TRP A 90 6.29 15.44 -7.20
N LYS A 91 7.31 16.28 -7.46
CA LYS A 91 8.26 16.06 -8.56
C LYS A 91 8.88 14.66 -8.59
N ASN A 92 9.19 14.12 -7.42
CA ASN A 92 9.77 12.78 -7.26
C ASN A 92 8.77 11.77 -6.68
N SER A 93 7.50 12.14 -6.56
CA SER A 93 6.51 11.37 -5.83
C SER A 93 5.31 11.03 -6.70
N PHE A 94 4.75 9.84 -6.51
CA PHE A 94 3.58 9.40 -7.25
C PHE A 94 2.74 8.43 -6.42
N VAL A 95 1.44 8.42 -6.67
CA VAL A 95 0.49 7.55 -5.99
C VAL A 95 0.49 6.17 -6.64
N ILE A 96 0.54 5.11 -5.82
CA ILE A 96 0.43 3.70 -6.25
C ILE A 96 -0.83 3.00 -5.70
N GLY A 97 -1.48 3.61 -4.71
CA GLY A 97 -2.61 3.05 -4.02
C GLY A 97 -3.43 4.10 -3.30
N LEU A 98 -4.63 3.73 -2.88
CA LEU A 98 -5.55 4.59 -2.13
C LEU A 98 -6.10 3.82 -0.93
N PHE A 99 -6.20 4.48 0.22
CA PHE A 99 -6.90 3.98 1.39
C PHE A 99 -7.95 5.02 1.80
N ASP A 100 -9.23 4.74 1.57
CA ASP A 100 -10.31 5.73 1.75
C ASP A 100 -10.04 7.08 1.04
N ASP A 101 -9.68 7.02 -0.24
CA ASP A 101 -9.24 8.18 -1.05
C ASP A 101 -7.92 8.85 -0.60
N GLU A 102 -7.27 8.34 0.44
CA GLU A 102 -5.96 8.82 0.90
C GLU A 102 -4.80 8.15 0.16
N PRO A 103 -3.78 8.91 -0.30
CA PRO A 103 -2.77 8.38 -1.20
C PRO A 103 -1.72 7.54 -0.49
N ILE A 104 -1.43 6.36 -1.05
CA ILE A 104 -0.18 5.63 -0.82
C ILE A 104 0.83 6.11 -1.86
N ILE A 105 1.85 6.79 -1.37
CA ILE A 105 2.79 7.55 -2.18
C ILE A 105 4.12 6.83 -2.22
N VAL A 106 4.67 6.67 -3.42
CA VAL A 106 6.07 6.34 -3.65
C VAL A 106 6.84 7.64 -3.78
N GLU A 107 7.92 7.81 -3.01
CA GLU A 107 8.93 8.84 -3.25
C GLU A 107 10.19 8.22 -3.85
N ALA A 108 10.43 8.52 -5.13
CA ALA A 108 11.47 7.99 -5.98
C ALA A 108 12.64 8.98 -6.10
N ILE A 109 13.45 9.10 -5.06
CA ILE A 109 14.65 9.94 -5.07
C ILE A 109 15.88 9.15 -5.54
N ASN A 110 15.94 7.85 -5.23
CA ASN A 110 17.07 6.95 -5.49
C ASN A 110 16.57 5.62 -6.11
N ASP A 111 17.46 4.63 -6.26
CA ASP A 111 17.12 3.27 -6.69
C ASP A 111 16.15 2.53 -5.73
N THR A 112 16.06 2.98 -4.47
CA THR A 112 15.10 2.50 -3.48
C THR A 112 14.08 3.59 -3.19
N ALA A 113 12.81 3.27 -3.42
CA ALA A 113 11.68 4.15 -3.14
C ALA A 113 11.27 4.10 -1.68
N VAL A 114 11.02 5.25 -1.05
CA VAL A 114 10.37 5.30 0.28
C VAL A 114 8.86 5.32 0.09
N ILE A 115 8.12 4.59 0.94
CA ILE A 115 6.66 4.59 0.91
C ILE A 115 6.12 5.57 1.96
N LYS A 116 5.30 6.50 1.51
CA LYS A 116 4.66 7.54 2.29
C LYS A 116 3.14 7.45 2.22
N ALA A 117 2.49 8.14 3.14
CA ALA A 117 1.07 8.40 3.11
C ALA A 117 0.81 9.89 3.40
N SER A 118 -0.42 10.32 3.17
CA SER A 118 -0.92 11.65 3.54
C SER A 118 -2.35 11.50 4.02
N PHE A 119 -2.76 12.34 4.96
CA PHE A 119 -4.17 12.59 5.24
C PHE A 119 -4.59 13.85 4.50
N GLU A 120 -5.63 13.77 3.70
CA GLU A 120 -6.15 14.82 2.83
C GLU A 120 -5.00 15.52 2.04
N SER A 121 -5.11 16.83 1.87
CA SER A 121 -4.04 17.71 1.36
C SER A 121 -2.93 18.01 2.39
N GLY A 122 -2.70 17.10 3.35
CA GLY A 122 -1.71 17.24 4.42
C GLY A 122 -0.27 16.95 4.01
N CYS A 123 0.63 16.99 4.99
CA CYS A 123 2.05 16.68 4.78
C CYS A 123 2.27 15.18 4.57
N HIS A 124 3.12 14.83 3.60
CA HIS A 124 3.54 13.44 3.41
C HIS A 124 4.38 12.95 4.60
N PHE A 125 4.12 11.74 5.07
CA PHE A 125 4.91 11.08 6.11
C PHE A 125 5.22 9.64 5.74
N GLU A 126 6.36 9.14 6.17
CA GLU A 126 6.86 7.82 5.78
C GLU A 126 6.18 6.71 6.59
N ILE A 127 5.68 5.69 5.90
CA ILE A 127 5.06 4.49 6.48
C ILE A 127 5.89 3.22 6.21
N SER A 128 6.87 3.29 5.30
CA SER A 128 7.83 2.21 5.07
C SER A 128 9.09 2.71 4.37
N GLU A 129 10.23 2.03 4.61
CA GLU A 129 11.52 2.36 3.96
C GLU A 129 11.57 1.95 2.50
N ASN A 130 10.79 0.94 2.11
CA ASN A 130 10.75 0.41 0.75
C ASN A 130 9.49 -0.40 0.47
N ILE A 131 9.27 -0.70 -0.80
CA ILE A 131 8.10 -1.44 -1.27
C ILE A 131 8.04 -2.87 -0.71
N GLU A 132 9.18 -3.54 -0.50
CA GLU A 132 9.19 -4.88 0.11
C GLU A 132 8.71 -4.82 1.56
N MET A 133 9.21 -3.88 2.36
CA MET A 133 8.77 -3.71 3.74
C MET A 133 7.29 -3.30 3.84
N PHE A 134 6.80 -2.47 2.92
CA PHE A 134 5.39 -2.12 2.84
C PHE A 134 4.51 -3.36 2.61
N PHE A 135 4.83 -4.21 1.62
CA PHE A 135 4.04 -5.42 1.39
C PHE A 135 4.19 -6.47 2.48
N ASN A 136 5.34 -6.55 3.16
CA ASN A 136 5.46 -7.37 4.38
C ASN A 136 4.53 -6.87 5.48
N ALA A 137 4.39 -5.56 5.65
CA ALA A 137 3.46 -4.96 6.61
C ALA A 137 2.00 -5.22 6.22
N VAL A 138 1.64 -5.10 4.94
CA VAL A 138 0.30 -5.48 4.44
C VAL A 138 0.01 -6.96 4.74
N LEU A 139 0.93 -7.87 4.41
CA LEU A 139 0.76 -9.29 4.73
C LEU A 139 0.61 -9.54 6.24
N CYS A 140 1.35 -8.81 7.07
CA CYS A 140 1.22 -8.86 8.52
C CYS A 140 -0.20 -8.50 8.98
N VAL A 141 -0.78 -7.42 8.44
CA VAL A 141 -2.17 -7.02 8.71
C VAL A 141 -3.12 -8.14 8.31
N LEU A 142 -3.02 -8.63 7.06
CA LEU A 142 -3.93 -9.65 6.54
C LEU A 142 -3.87 -10.93 7.37
N ASN A 143 -2.67 -11.39 7.77
CA ASN A 143 -2.54 -12.57 8.61
C ASN A 143 -3.19 -12.38 9.99
N ILE A 144 -2.95 -11.25 10.65
CA ILE A 144 -3.54 -10.98 11.96
C ILE A 144 -5.07 -10.91 11.83
N GLN A 145 -5.58 -10.10 10.91
CA GLN A 145 -7.02 -9.95 10.70
C GLN A 145 -7.69 -11.29 10.38
N TYR A 146 -7.17 -12.04 9.42
CA TYR A 146 -7.81 -13.24 8.93
C TYR A 146 -7.58 -14.48 9.79
N ILE A 147 -6.36 -14.68 10.27
CA ILE A 147 -5.97 -15.92 10.94
C ILE A 147 -6.14 -15.78 12.45
N GLU A 148 -5.66 -14.68 13.04
CA GLU A 148 -5.75 -14.50 14.50
C GLU A 148 -7.13 -14.02 14.95
N PHE A 149 -7.75 -13.13 14.16
CA PHE A 149 -9.03 -12.50 14.50
C PHE A 149 -10.23 -13.02 13.71
N GLY A 150 -10.05 -14.03 12.86
CA GLY A 150 -11.16 -14.67 12.14
C GLY A 150 -11.94 -13.73 11.22
N ASN A 151 -11.28 -12.68 10.71
CA ASN A 151 -11.87 -11.57 9.97
C ASN A 151 -12.83 -10.67 10.77
N GLU A 152 -12.72 -10.64 12.09
CA GLU A 152 -13.53 -9.77 12.96
C GLU A 152 -12.64 -8.83 13.78
N PRO A 153 -11.94 -7.87 13.15
CA PRO A 153 -10.99 -6.99 13.85
C PRO A 153 -11.69 -5.87 14.66
N LEU A 154 -12.97 -5.60 14.41
CA LEU A 154 -13.76 -4.54 15.06
C LEU A 154 -14.57 -5.07 16.24
N ASP A 155 -14.84 -4.19 17.21
CA ASP A 155 -15.83 -4.41 18.26
C ASP A 155 -17.25 -4.27 17.70
N ASP A 156 -18.14 -5.21 18.00
CA ASP A 156 -19.50 -5.27 17.45
C ASP A 156 -20.38 -4.09 17.88
N VAL A 157 -20.02 -3.39 18.97
CA VAL A 157 -20.82 -2.30 19.54
C VAL A 157 -20.24 -0.95 19.18
N SER A 158 -18.94 -0.74 19.42
CA SER A 158 -18.32 0.56 19.17
C SER A 158 -17.92 0.74 17.71
N LEU A 159 -17.77 -0.35 16.95
CA LEU A 159 -17.19 -0.39 15.60
C LEU A 159 -15.74 0.11 15.53
N ASP A 160 -15.09 0.31 16.68
CA ASP A 160 -13.66 0.59 16.74
C ASP A 160 -12.86 -0.71 16.62
N PHE A 161 -11.60 -0.60 16.24
CA PHE A 161 -10.68 -1.72 16.29
C PHE A 161 -10.50 -2.26 17.72
N LYS A 162 -10.58 -3.58 17.86
CA LYS A 162 -10.34 -4.27 19.14
C LYS A 162 -8.95 -3.88 19.69
N PRO A 163 -8.82 -3.47 20.96
CA PRO A 163 -7.51 -3.09 21.52
C PRO A 163 -6.45 -4.19 21.41
N GLU A 164 -6.86 -5.45 21.52
CA GLU A 164 -6.01 -6.62 21.31
C GLU A 164 -5.54 -6.78 19.85
N PHE A 165 -6.36 -6.39 18.87
CA PHE A 165 -5.99 -6.39 17.45
C PHE A 165 -4.90 -5.35 17.18
N ILE A 166 -5.10 -4.11 17.64
CA ILE A 166 -4.10 -3.04 17.53
C ILE A 166 -2.80 -3.41 18.25
N LYS A 167 -2.89 -4.09 19.39
CA LYS A 167 -1.73 -4.59 20.12
C LYS A 167 -0.97 -5.68 19.34
N SER A 168 -1.67 -6.65 18.75
CA SER A 168 -1.06 -7.66 17.87
C SER A 168 -0.37 -7.01 16.67
N LEU A 169 -1.08 -6.11 15.97
CA LEU A 169 -0.53 -5.35 14.84
C LEU A 169 0.76 -4.63 15.25
N ARG A 170 0.74 -3.87 16.34
CA ARG A 170 1.92 -3.12 16.80
C ARG A 170 3.12 -4.02 17.07
N ASN A 171 2.91 -5.18 17.68
CA ASN A 171 3.99 -6.10 18.00
C ASN A 171 4.62 -6.72 16.76
N GLU A 172 3.82 -7.14 15.78
CA GLU A 172 4.33 -7.79 14.57
C GLU A 172 4.85 -6.77 13.55
N LEU A 173 4.16 -5.64 13.36
CA LEU A 173 4.64 -4.56 12.51
C LEU A 173 5.96 -3.98 13.01
N PHE A 174 6.17 -3.88 14.33
CA PHE A 174 7.45 -3.43 14.88
C PHE A 174 8.64 -4.30 14.43
N LYS A 175 8.44 -5.61 14.26
CA LYS A 175 9.48 -6.53 13.79
C LYS A 175 9.81 -6.35 12.31
N VAL A 176 8.82 -5.90 11.53
CA VAL A 176 8.94 -5.71 10.07
C VAL A 176 9.43 -4.31 9.74
N LEU A 177 8.82 -3.30 10.35
CA LEU A 177 8.96 -1.88 10.01
C LEU A 177 9.88 -1.13 10.98
N GLY A 178 10.04 -1.58 12.23
CA GLY A 178 10.68 -0.77 13.27
C GLY A 178 9.79 0.35 13.81
N ASP A 179 10.26 1.08 14.82
CA ASP A 179 9.43 1.95 15.67
C ASP A 179 8.71 3.09 14.92
N LYS A 180 9.48 3.92 14.21
CA LYS A 180 9.00 5.11 13.49
C LYS A 180 7.88 4.74 12.51
N TYR A 181 8.17 3.80 11.63
CA TYR A 181 7.25 3.40 10.56
C TYR A 181 6.03 2.64 11.09
N THR A 182 6.20 1.82 12.14
CA THR A 182 5.06 1.13 12.79
C THR A 182 4.05 2.13 13.35
N SER A 183 4.52 3.17 14.03
CA SER A 183 3.64 4.18 14.61
C SER A 183 2.87 4.94 13.53
N ASN A 184 3.53 5.33 12.45
CA ASN A 184 2.90 6.01 11.31
C ASN A 184 1.94 5.10 10.54
N PHE A 185 2.33 3.85 10.29
CA PHE A 185 1.50 2.87 9.59
C PHE A 185 0.21 2.60 10.39
N ILE A 186 0.32 2.38 11.70
CA ILE A 186 -0.86 2.17 12.55
C ILE A 186 -1.74 3.41 12.59
N GLY A 187 -1.13 4.59 12.79
CA GLY A 187 -1.89 5.85 12.83
C GLY A 187 -2.63 6.14 11.52
N PHE A 188 -2.08 5.74 10.37
CA PHE A 188 -2.71 5.97 9.08
C PHE A 188 -3.84 4.98 8.78
N PHE A 189 -3.61 3.68 8.98
CA PHE A 189 -4.57 2.65 8.58
C PHE A 189 -5.61 2.31 9.66
N PHE A 190 -5.33 2.60 10.93
CA PHE A 190 -6.14 2.13 12.07
C PHE A 190 -6.31 3.19 13.17
N GLY A 191 -5.96 4.44 12.89
CA GLY A 191 -5.97 5.56 13.84
C GLY A 191 -7.25 6.39 13.83
#